data_AF-A0AAV8VYN6-F1
#
_entry.id   AF-A0AAV8VYN6-F1
#
_cell.length_a   1.000
_cell.length_b   1.000
_cell.length_c   1.000
_cell.angle_alpha   90.00
_cell.angle_beta   90.00
_cell.angle_gamma   90.00
#
_symmetry.space_group_name_H-M   'P 1'
#
loop_
_entity.id
_entity.type
_entity.pdbx_description
1 polymer ?
#
loop_
_entity_poly.entity_id
_entity_poly.type
_entity_poly.pdbx_seq_one_letter_code
_entity_poly.pdbx_strand_id
1 'polypeptide(L)'
;SQRYTLVINYFYLLQYIGTQAFAFIFGLAGTAVLLDNSVRDSKLQPRIKESMRRLIMNSHHEESRQTLAIIQESIACCGADGAQDYLSLQQPLPTECRDTVTGNPFYHGCVDELTWFFEQKCAWVAALAMTVCFLHVSN
;
A
#
# COMPACT_ATOMS: atom_id res chain seq x y z
N SER A 1 -11.70 9.92 -50.17
CA SER A 1 -12.20 9.57 -48.82
C SER A 1 -11.17 8.77 -48.00
N GLN A 2 -10.68 7.62 -48.48
CA GLN A 2 -9.82 6.69 -47.72
C GLN A 2 -8.48 7.23 -47.18
N ARG A 3 -7.80 8.15 -47.90
CA ARG A 3 -6.56 8.79 -47.39
C ARG A 3 -6.80 9.76 -46.23
N TYR A 4 -7.95 10.43 -46.17
CA TYR A 4 -8.27 11.39 -45.10
C TYR A 4 -8.55 10.66 -43.78
N THR A 5 -9.26 9.54 -43.82
CA THR A 5 -9.48 8.68 -42.65
C THR A 5 -8.17 8.15 -42.08
N LEU A 6 -7.19 7.82 -42.93
CA LEU A 6 -5.90 7.28 -42.51
C LEU A 6 -5.02 8.34 -41.81
N VAL A 7 -5.03 9.58 -42.31
CA VAL A 7 -4.31 10.71 -41.68
C VAL A 7 -4.94 11.09 -40.33
N ILE A 8 -6.27 11.11 -40.24
CA ILE A 8 -6.99 11.39 -39.00
C ILE A 8 -6.67 10.33 -37.94
N ASN A 9 -6.69 9.04 -38.32
CA ASN A 9 -6.40 7.94 -37.40
C ASN A 9 -4.94 7.96 -36.90
N TYR A 10 -3.99 8.31 -37.77
CA TYR A 10 -2.58 8.47 -37.41
C TYR A 10 -2.36 9.61 -36.40
N PHE A 11 -3.07 10.73 -36.57
CA PHE A 11 -2.99 11.86 -35.64
C PHE A 11 -3.54 11.50 -34.25
N TYR A 12 -4.69 10.81 -34.19
CA TYR A 12 -5.25 10.33 -32.92
C TYR A 12 -4.32 9.32 -32.22
N LEU A 13 -3.69 8.42 -32.98
CA LEU A 13 -2.74 7.44 -32.44
C LEU A 13 -1.53 8.11 -31.80
N LEU A 14 -0.93 9.10 -32.46
CA LEU A 14 0.20 9.87 -31.94
C LEU A 14 -0.17 10.64 -30.67
N GLN A 15 -1.34 11.26 -30.64
CA GLN A 15 -1.80 12.00 -29.47
C GLN A 15 -2.09 11.06 -28.28
N TYR A 16 -2.60 9.86 -28.55
CA TYR A 16 -2.83 8.83 -27.54
C TYR A 16 -1.50 8.32 -26.95
N ILE A 17 -0.54 7.94 -27.80
CA ILE A 17 0.80 7.50 -27.38
C ILE A 17 1.51 8.59 -26.58
N GLY A 18 1.45 9.85 -27.05
CA GLY A 18 2.06 10.99 -26.37
C GLY A 18 1.45 11.24 -24.99
N THR A 19 0.13 11.15 -24.85
CA THR A 19 -0.56 11.33 -23.57
C THR A 19 -0.20 10.21 -22.59
N GLN A 20 -0.11 8.96 -23.05
CA GLN A 20 0.26 7.84 -22.19
C GLN A 20 1.72 7.91 -21.74
N ALA A 21 2.65 8.24 -22.64
CA ALA A 21 4.06 8.42 -22.29
C ALA A 21 4.24 9.57 -21.29
N PHE A 22 3.51 10.67 -21.47
CA PHE A 22 3.54 11.80 -20.55
C PHE A 22 2.97 11.41 -19.17
N ALA A 23 1.80 10.76 -19.12
CA ALA A 23 1.20 10.28 -17.88
C ALA A 23 2.13 9.29 -17.15
N PHE A 24 2.82 8.43 -17.89
CA PHE A 24 3.79 7.49 -17.33
C PHE A 24 5.00 8.18 -16.69
N ILE A 25 5.61 9.15 -17.40
CA ILE A 25 6.75 9.91 -16.87
C ILE A 25 6.35 10.71 -15.63
N PHE A 26 5.18 11.36 -15.65
CA PHE A 26 4.67 12.09 -14.49
C PHE A 26 4.28 11.15 -13.34
N GLY A 27 3.74 9.97 -13.65
CA GLY A 27 3.43 8.94 -12.65
C GLY A 27 4.70 8.39 -12.00
N LEU A 28 5.74 8.08 -12.78
CA LEU A 28 7.04 7.64 -12.25
C LEU A 28 7.74 8.73 -11.46
N ALA A 29 7.78 9.96 -11.98
CA ALA A 29 8.38 11.09 -11.26
C ALA A 29 7.61 11.40 -9.97
N GLY A 30 6.27 11.41 -10.04
CA GLY A 30 5.41 11.66 -8.89
C GLY A 30 5.53 10.58 -7.82
N THR A 31 5.53 9.30 -8.21
CA THR A 31 5.76 8.19 -7.28
C THR A 31 7.16 8.20 -6.72
N ALA A 32 8.20 8.43 -7.54
CA ALA A 32 9.58 8.54 -7.08
C ALA A 32 9.76 9.69 -6.07
N VAL A 33 9.16 10.86 -6.31
CA VAL A 33 9.20 12.00 -5.36
C VAL A 33 8.40 11.73 -4.09
N LEU A 34 7.25 11.07 -4.20
CA LEU A 34 6.46 10.62 -3.04
C LEU A 34 7.23 9.58 -2.22
N LEU A 35 7.85 8.61 -2.87
CA LEU A 35 8.69 7.60 -2.23
C LEU A 35 9.92 8.24 -1.59
N ASP A 36 10.61 9.15 -2.27
CA ASP A 36 11.81 9.81 -1.74
C ASP A 36 11.49 10.68 -0.51
N ASN A 37 10.45 11.52 -0.60
CA ASN A 37 10.04 12.37 0.52
C ASN A 37 9.33 11.61 1.65
N SER A 38 8.73 10.44 1.40
CA SER A 38 7.97 9.67 2.40
C SER A 38 8.80 8.54 3.04
N VAL A 39 9.66 7.89 2.25
CA VAL A 39 10.51 6.75 2.66
C VAL A 39 11.92 7.21 3.04
N ARG A 40 12.57 8.07 2.24
CA ARG A 40 13.96 8.49 2.50
C ARG A 40 14.09 9.48 3.68
N ASP A 41 13.01 10.19 4.02
CA ASP A 41 12.97 11.15 5.13
C ASP A 41 12.30 10.61 6.42
N SER A 42 12.24 9.29 6.59
CA SER A 42 11.89 8.63 7.87
C SER A 42 10.42 8.72 8.34
N LYS A 43 9.44 8.98 7.46
CA LYS A 43 8.04 9.22 7.89
C LYS A 43 7.03 8.10 7.66
N LEU A 44 7.26 7.16 6.74
CA LEU A 44 6.30 6.08 6.50
C LEU A 44 6.11 5.18 7.73
N GLN A 45 7.20 4.65 8.28
CA GLN A 45 7.16 3.83 9.49
C GLN A 45 6.48 4.53 10.68
N PRO A 46 6.83 5.77 11.07
CA PRO A 46 6.16 6.43 12.19
C PRO A 46 4.69 6.79 11.88
N ARG A 47 4.32 7.01 10.61
CA ARG A 47 2.91 7.19 10.23
C ARG A 47 2.09 5.92 10.42
N ILE A 48 2.63 4.77 10.02
CA ILE A 48 1.99 3.46 10.25
C ILE A 48 1.92 3.20 11.76
N LYS A 49 3.01 3.45 12.49
CA LYS A 49 3.10 3.30 13.95
C LYS A 49 2.05 4.13 14.68
N GLU A 50 1.91 5.39 14.32
CA GLU A 50 0.95 6.30 14.94
C GLU A 50 -0.49 5.96 14.55
N SER A 51 -0.71 5.47 13.33
CA SER A 51 -2.02 4.96 12.91
C SER A 51 -2.39 3.74 13.74
N MET A 52 -1.52 2.72 13.82
CA MET A 52 -1.76 1.52 14.65
C MET A 52 -1.99 1.87 16.11
N ARG A 53 -1.16 2.74 16.70
CA ARG A 53 -1.37 3.22 18.07
C ARG A 53 -2.72 3.92 18.24
N ARG A 54 -3.15 4.74 17.28
CA ARG A 54 -4.48 5.37 17.30
C ARG A 54 -5.61 4.35 17.20
N LEU A 55 -5.49 3.32 16.35
CA LEU A 55 -6.48 2.24 16.31
C LEU A 55 -6.53 1.45 17.62
N ILE A 56 -5.39 1.17 18.25
CA ILE A 56 -5.31 0.51 19.56
C ILE A 56 -5.96 1.37 20.65
N MET A 57 -5.68 2.68 20.68
CA MET A 57 -6.32 3.60 21.64
C MET A 57 -7.83 3.71 21.43
N ASN A 58 -8.28 3.64 20.18
CA ASN A 58 -9.68 3.71 19.80
C ASN A 58 -10.34 2.32 19.69
N SER A 59 -9.73 1.27 20.22
CA SER A 59 -10.23 -0.12 20.17
C SER A 59 -11.63 -0.30 20.78
N HIS A 60 -12.08 0.65 21.61
CA HIS A 60 -13.45 0.71 22.12
C HIS A 60 -14.50 0.88 21.02
N HIS A 61 -14.13 1.41 19.85
CA HIS A 61 -15.02 1.52 18.70
C HIS A 61 -14.91 0.26 17.84
N GLU A 62 -16.06 -0.32 17.48
CA GLU A 62 -16.13 -1.57 16.72
C GLU A 62 -15.41 -1.48 15.36
N GLU A 63 -15.54 -0.35 14.64
CA GLU A 63 -14.84 -0.09 13.38
C GLU A 63 -13.31 -0.17 13.51
N SER A 64 -12.76 0.48 14.54
CA SER A 64 -11.31 0.46 14.80
C SER A 64 -10.86 -0.93 15.22
N ARG A 65 -11.65 -1.63 16.04
CA ARG A 65 -11.38 -3.00 16.48
C ARG A 65 -11.36 -3.98 15.31
N GLN A 66 -12.34 -3.91 14.41
CA GLN A 66 -12.42 -4.75 13.22
C GLN A 66 -11.27 -4.48 12.26
N THR A 67 -10.95 -3.21 12.02
CA THR A 67 -9.81 -2.85 11.15
C THR A 67 -8.50 -3.39 11.73
N LEU A 68 -8.29 -3.24 13.04
CA LEU A 68 -7.09 -3.74 13.73
C LEU A 68 -7.01 -5.27 13.68
N ALA A 69 -8.14 -5.96 13.91
CA ALA A 69 -8.26 -7.42 13.81
C ALA A 69 -7.87 -7.93 12.42
N ILE A 70 -8.46 -7.35 11.36
CA ILE A 70 -8.16 -7.71 9.97
C ILE A 70 -6.68 -7.53 9.68
N ILE A 71 -6.08 -6.42 10.10
CA ILE A 71 -4.65 -6.16 9.83
C ILE A 71 -3.76 -7.19 10.55
N GLN A 72 -4.01 -7.43 11.84
CA GLN A 72 -3.17 -8.33 12.65
C GLN A 72 -3.28 -9.79 12.22
N GLU A 73 -4.50 -10.23 11.87
CA GLU A 73 -4.74 -11.59 11.38
C GLU A 73 -4.17 -11.78 9.96
N SER A 74 -4.41 -10.83 9.04
CA SER A 74 -3.99 -10.97 7.63
C SER A 74 -2.48 -10.87 7.42
N ILE A 75 -1.79 -10.08 8.25
CA ILE A 75 -0.35 -9.84 8.14
C ILE A 75 0.43 -10.65 9.18
N ALA A 76 -0.25 -11.32 10.12
CA ALA A 76 0.37 -12.12 11.19
C ALA A 76 1.37 -11.30 12.03
N CYS A 77 0.92 -10.13 12.49
CA CYS A 77 1.71 -9.17 13.26
C CYS A 77 0.95 -8.72 14.51
N CYS A 78 1.65 -8.15 15.50
CA CYS A 78 1.01 -7.71 16.74
C CYS A 78 1.49 -6.34 17.22
N GLY A 79 0.54 -5.44 17.51
CA GLY A 79 0.84 -4.07 17.93
C GLY A 79 1.46 -3.22 16.82
N ALA A 80 2.01 -2.05 17.16
CA ALA A 80 2.71 -1.24 16.17
C ALA A 80 4.16 -1.74 16.00
N ASP A 81 4.92 -1.75 17.10
CA ASP A 81 6.29 -2.29 17.13
C ASP A 81 6.35 -3.70 17.76
N GLY A 82 5.27 -4.11 18.44
CA GLY A 82 5.14 -5.41 19.08
C GLY A 82 3.98 -5.47 20.06
N ALA A 83 3.71 -6.65 20.63
CA ALA A 83 2.63 -6.87 21.61
C ALA A 83 2.74 -5.99 22.88
N GLN A 84 3.95 -5.53 23.21
CA GLN A 84 4.20 -4.64 24.35
C GLN A 84 3.47 -3.29 24.23
N ASP A 85 3.13 -2.84 23.02
CA ASP A 85 2.41 -1.59 22.82
C ASP A 85 1.03 -1.61 23.50
N TYR A 86 0.35 -2.76 23.52
CA TYR A 86 -0.93 -2.92 24.23
C TYR A 86 -0.77 -2.74 25.73
N LEU A 87 0.29 -3.32 26.31
CA LEU A 87 0.60 -3.19 27.73
C LEU A 87 0.94 -1.74 28.09
N SER A 88 1.70 -1.06 27.23
CA SER A 88 2.04 0.36 27.42
C SER A 88 0.82 1.29 27.31
N LEU A 89 -0.17 0.92 26.50
CA LEU A 89 -1.40 1.68 26.26
C LEU A 89 -2.54 1.26 27.20
N GLN A 90 -2.29 0.34 28.14
CA GLN A 90 -3.28 -0.21 29.09
C GLN A 90 -4.49 -0.84 28.39
N GLN A 91 -4.28 -1.42 27.21
CA GLN A 91 -5.31 -2.09 26.42
C GLN A 91 -5.14 -3.61 26.50
N PRO A 92 -6.24 -4.39 26.55
CA PRO A 92 -6.16 -5.84 26.51
C PRO A 92 -5.67 -6.31 25.15
N LEU A 93 -4.93 -7.42 25.15
CA LEU A 93 -4.42 -8.01 23.91
C LEU A 93 -5.54 -8.75 23.18
N PRO A 94 -5.84 -8.43 21.90
CA PRO A 94 -6.89 -9.10 21.15
C PRO A 94 -6.50 -10.54 20.79
N THR A 95 -7.51 -11.39 20.57
CA THR A 95 -7.31 -12.79 20.14
C THR A 95 -6.60 -12.89 18.79
N GLU A 96 -6.84 -11.93 17.89
CA GLU A 96 -6.23 -11.89 16.56
C GLU A 96 -4.72 -11.62 16.58
N CYS A 97 -4.20 -11.09 17.69
CA CYS A 97 -2.76 -10.88 17.87
C CYS A 97 -2.00 -12.18 18.18
N ARG A 98 -2.70 -13.31 18.30
CA ARG A 98 -2.19 -14.58 18.81
C ARG A 98 -1.99 -15.57 17.68
N ASP A 99 -0.78 -16.11 17.60
CA ASP A 99 -0.46 -17.18 16.67
C ASP A 99 -1.27 -18.44 17.02
N THR A 100 -1.97 -18.98 16.01
CA THR A 100 -2.79 -20.18 16.14
C THR A 100 -1.97 -21.44 16.44
N VAL A 101 -0.66 -21.43 16.12
CA VAL A 101 0.23 -22.57 16.32
C VAL A 101 0.82 -22.56 17.74
N THR A 102 1.46 -21.46 18.14
CA THR A 102 2.15 -21.37 19.44
C THR A 102 1.26 -20.91 20.58
N GLY A 103 0.12 -20.26 20.29
CA GLY A 103 -0.70 -19.61 21.31
C GLY A 103 0.02 -18.45 22.00
N ASN A 104 1.08 -17.91 21.41
CA ASN A 104 1.74 -16.70 21.88
C ASN A 104 1.39 -15.54 20.96
N PRO A 105 1.51 -14.28 21.41
CA PRO A 105 1.36 -13.16 20.52
C PRO A 105 2.46 -13.14 19.45
N PHE A 106 2.15 -12.62 18.26
CA PHE A 106 3.17 -12.47 17.21
C PHE A 106 4.34 -11.62 17.70
N TYR A 107 5.56 -12.08 17.38
CA TYR A 107 6.79 -11.42 17.80
C TYR A 107 7.07 -10.14 17.00
N HIS A 108 6.64 -10.10 15.73
CA HIS A 108 6.89 -8.98 14.83
C HIS A 108 5.82 -7.89 14.97
N GLY A 109 6.28 -6.64 14.99
CA GLY A 109 5.41 -5.47 14.95
C GLY A 109 4.81 -5.26 13.56
N CYS A 110 3.60 -4.73 13.51
CA CYS A 110 2.92 -4.50 12.23
C CYS A 110 3.60 -3.43 11.37
N VAL A 111 4.40 -2.52 11.93
CA VAL A 111 5.09 -1.49 11.14
C VAL A 111 6.07 -2.10 10.12
N ASP A 112 6.88 -3.07 10.55
CA ASP A 112 7.87 -3.71 9.69
C ASP A 112 7.18 -4.62 8.67
N GLU A 113 6.24 -5.45 9.12
CA GLU A 113 5.57 -6.42 8.25
C GLU A 113 4.63 -5.75 7.22
N LEU A 114 3.92 -4.68 7.59
CA LEU A 114 3.14 -3.90 6.60
C LEU A 114 4.05 -3.28 5.54
N THR A 115 5.22 -2.78 5.94
CA THR A 115 6.13 -2.13 5.01
C THR A 115 6.56 -3.13 3.93
N TRP A 116 6.98 -4.32 4.35
CA TRP A 116 7.36 -5.39 3.43
C TRP A 116 6.19 -5.87 2.57
N PHE A 117 5.00 -6.02 3.17
CA PHE A 117 3.79 -6.41 2.45
C PHE A 117 3.42 -5.39 1.36
N PHE A 118 3.46 -4.10 1.68
CA PHE A 118 3.14 -3.04 0.71
C PHE A 118 4.15 -2.97 -0.41
N GLU A 119 5.45 -3.12 -0.14
CA GLU A 119 6.48 -3.12 -1.18
C GLU A 119 6.20 -4.21 -2.23
N GLN A 120 5.89 -5.44 -1.80
CA GLN A 120 5.61 -6.54 -2.72
C GLN A 120 4.31 -6.33 -3.51
N LYS A 121 3.23 -5.91 -2.84
CA LYS A 121 1.91 -5.75 -3.49
C LYS A 121 1.88 -4.54 -4.42
N CYS A 122 2.42 -3.40 -4.00
CA CYS A 122 2.49 -2.20 -4.83
C CYS A 122 3.37 -2.42 -6.07
N ALA A 123 4.47 -3.17 -5.94
CA ALA A 123 5.32 -3.51 -7.09
C ALA A 123 4.55 -4.29 -8.17
N TRP A 124 3.80 -5.33 -7.77
CA TRP A 124 2.98 -6.12 -8.70
C TRP A 124 1.86 -5.30 -9.35
N VAL A 125 1.17 -4.45 -8.57
CA VAL A 125 0.11 -3.58 -9.10
C VAL A 125 0.68 -2.58 -10.12
N ALA A 126 1.83 -1.97 -9.82
CA ALA A 126 2.50 -1.06 -10.76
C ALA A 126 2.92 -1.78 -12.05
N ALA A 127 3.47 -3.00 -11.95
CA ALA A 127 3.85 -3.79 -13.11
C ALA A 127 2.64 -4.17 -13.99
N LEU A 128 1.53 -4.59 -13.38
CA LEU A 128 0.30 -4.89 -14.09
C LEU A 128 -0.27 -3.65 -14.77
N ALA A 129 -0.31 -2.51 -14.08
CA ALA A 129 -0.77 -1.25 -14.65
C ALA A 129 0.07 -0.85 -15.88
N MET A 130 1.40 -0.94 -15.79
CA MET A 130 2.30 -0.68 -16.93
C MET A 130 2.03 -1.63 -18.10
N THR A 131 1.81 -2.90 -17.82
CA THR A 131 1.52 -3.91 -18.86
C THR A 131 0.19 -3.61 -19.56
N VAL A 132 -0.86 -3.24 -18.82
CA VAL A 132 -2.15 -2.86 -19.38
C VAL A 132 -2.04 -1.60 -20.24
N CYS A 133 -1.31 -0.58 -19.78
CA CYS A 133 -1.05 0.62 -20.56
C CYS A 133 -0.30 0.30 -21.87
N PHE A 134 0.70 -0.58 -21.82
CA PHE A 134 1.43 -1.03 -23.02
C PHE A 134 0.51 -1.76 -24.01
N LEU A 135 -0.31 -2.70 -23.51
CA LEU A 135 -1.25 -3.45 -24.34
C LEU A 135 -2.29 -2.54 -25.00
N HIS A 136 -2.83 -1.55 -24.28
CA HIS A 136 -3.77 -0.59 -24.84
C HIS A 136 -3.10 0.32 -25.90
N VAL A 137 -1.81 0.61 -25.78
CA VAL A 137 -1.07 1.32 -26.85
C VAL A 137 -0.87 0.43 -28.09
N SER A 138 -0.70 -0.87 -27.89
CA SER A 138 -0.42 -1.82 -28.98
C SER A 138 -1.66 -2.33 -29.73
N ASN A 139 -2.87 -2.17 -29.17
CA ASN A 139 -4.15 -2.66 -29.72
C ASN A 139 -5.07 -1.51 -30.13
#